data_AF-A0A0L0LPV7-F1
#
_entry.id   AF-A0A0L0LPV7-F1
#
_cell.length_a   1.000
_cell.length_b   1.000
_cell.length_c   1.000
_cell.angle_alpha   90.00
_cell.angle_beta   90.00
_cell.angle_gamma   90.00
#
_symmetry.space_group_name_H-M   'P 1'
#
loop_
_entity.id
_entity.type
_entity.pdbx_description
1 polymer ?
#
loop_
_entity_poly.entity_id
_entity_poly.type
_entity_poly.pdbx_seq_one_letter_code
_entity_poly.pdbx_strand_id
1 'polypeptide(L)'
;MTHHFDNEQKVSILVSGLEERYKSIHAIRERIQNICVWALGLMLAASGWLIQSDVEFSPCQKLLYIVGVVVAFWALRFNFLDDLYKGFQKQQQVAVRLEKALGLFTPKTFDDEESSLYPKEWENAGSNNGSGRFFASTYLLLYIGVAVLILAILLHEGGHTFHQMHYFPYFVR
;
A
#
# COMPACT_ATOMS: atom_id res chain seq x y z
N MET A 1 4.64 -16.13 -42.85
CA MET A 1 6.08 -16.18 -42.51
C MET A 1 6.19 -16.59 -41.05
N THR A 2 6.27 -17.90 -40.77
CA THR A 2 6.51 -18.42 -39.42
C THR A 2 8.01 -18.31 -39.15
N HIS A 3 8.43 -17.31 -38.37
CA HIS A 3 9.81 -17.23 -37.88
C HIS A 3 10.10 -18.47 -37.03
N HIS A 4 10.92 -19.37 -37.55
CA HIS A 4 11.42 -20.53 -36.82
C HIS A 4 12.55 -20.04 -35.91
N PHE A 5 12.21 -19.54 -34.73
CA PHE A 5 13.23 -19.23 -33.73
C PHE A 5 13.94 -20.52 -33.33
N ASP A 6 15.27 -20.44 -33.26
CA ASP A 6 16.08 -21.50 -32.67
C ASP A 6 15.74 -21.68 -31.18
N ASN A 7 15.92 -22.88 -30.64
CA ASN A 7 15.51 -23.18 -29.27
C ASN A 7 16.25 -22.32 -28.23
N GLU A 8 17.53 -22.03 -28.45
CA GLU A 8 18.31 -21.13 -27.58
C GLU A 8 17.75 -19.69 -27.58
N GLN A 9 17.34 -19.19 -28.75
CA GLN A 9 16.73 -17.86 -28.87
C GLN A 9 15.38 -17.79 -28.14
N LYS A 10 14.56 -18.84 -28.22
CA LYS A 10 13.29 -18.90 -27.48
C LYS A 10 13.50 -18.86 -25.98
N VAL A 11 14.46 -19.63 -25.46
CA VAL A 11 14.79 -19.63 -24.03
C VAL A 11 15.29 -18.26 -23.59
N SER A 12 16.20 -17.64 -24.35
CA SER A 12 16.69 -16.29 -24.06
C SER A 12 15.57 -15.24 -24.01
N ILE A 13 14.61 -15.30 -24.92
CA ILE A 13 13.43 -14.42 -24.91
C ILE A 13 12.56 -14.66 -23.67
N LEU A 14 12.34 -15.91 -23.29
CA LEU A 14 11.54 -16.26 -22.11
C LEU A 14 12.20 -15.77 -20.82
N VAL A 15 13.51 -15.99 -20.66
CA VAL A 15 14.28 -15.52 -19.50
C VAL A 15 14.29 -13.99 -19.43
N SER A 16 14.59 -13.30 -20.54
CA SER A 16 14.54 -11.84 -20.60
C SER A 16 13.16 -11.29 -20.26
N GLY A 17 12.10 -11.96 -20.75
CA GLY A 17 10.72 -11.64 -20.41
C GLY A 17 10.43 -11.82 -18.93
N LEU A 18 10.93 -12.90 -18.30
CA LEU A 18 10.74 -13.18 -16.88
C LEU A 18 11.45 -12.13 -16.00
N GLU A 19 12.69 -11.79 -16.32
CA GLU A 19 13.45 -10.74 -15.62
C GLU A 19 12.73 -9.40 -15.64
N GLU A 20 12.21 -8.99 -16.80
CA GLU A 20 11.45 -7.74 -16.93
C GLU A 20 10.16 -7.75 -16.09
N ARG A 21 9.47 -8.90 -16.01
CA ARG A 21 8.28 -9.05 -15.17
C ARG A 21 8.63 -8.96 -13.68
N TYR A 22 9.71 -9.58 -13.24
CA TYR A 22 10.18 -9.45 -11.86
C TYR A 22 10.60 -8.03 -11.51
N LYS A 23 11.29 -7.34 -12.41
CA LYS A 23 11.63 -5.93 -12.24
C LYS A 23 10.37 -5.06 -12.11
N SER A 24 9.36 -5.30 -12.94
CA SER A 24 8.07 -4.61 -12.88
C SER A 24 7.33 -4.88 -11.55
N ILE A 25 7.27 -6.13 -11.11
CA ILE A 25 6.68 -6.55 -9.83
C ILE A 25 7.37 -5.85 -8.65
N HIS A 26 8.70 -5.80 -8.67
CA HIS A 26 9.49 -5.13 -7.64
C HIS A 26 9.23 -3.62 -7.62
N ALA A 27 9.22 -2.97 -8.78
CA ALA A 27 8.93 -1.54 -8.91
C ALA A 27 7.51 -1.17 -8.41
N ILE A 28 6.50 -2.02 -8.66
CA ILE A 28 5.15 -1.81 -8.13
C ILE A 28 5.17 -1.90 -6.59
N ARG A 29 5.85 -2.90 -6.04
CA ARG A 29 5.97 -3.08 -4.58
C ARG A 29 6.61 -1.85 -3.92
N GLU A 30 7.72 -1.39 -4.48
CA GLU A 30 8.44 -0.20 -3.99
C GLU A 30 7.57 1.06 -4.05
N ARG A 31 6.85 1.27 -5.16
CA ARG A 31 5.94 2.42 -5.32
C ARG A 31 4.84 2.41 -4.26
N ILE A 32 4.23 1.26 -4.02
CA ILE A 32 3.18 1.11 -3.00
C ILE A 32 3.74 1.41 -1.61
N GLN A 33 4.89 0.82 -1.27
CA GLN A 33 5.53 1.05 0.01
C GLN A 33 5.85 2.53 0.22
N ASN A 34 6.45 3.19 -0.77
CA ASN A 34 6.80 4.61 -0.70
C ASN A 34 5.55 5.48 -0.48
N ILE A 35 4.48 5.25 -1.25
CA ILE A 35 3.22 5.99 -1.12
C ILE A 35 2.59 5.78 0.26
N CYS A 36 2.66 4.56 0.80
CA CYS A 36 2.14 4.28 2.13
C CYS A 36 2.95 4.99 3.22
N VAL A 37 4.28 4.98 3.12
CA VAL A 37 5.16 5.71 4.06
C VAL A 37 4.85 7.21 4.03
N TRP A 38 4.71 7.80 2.84
CA TRP A 38 4.32 9.22 2.71
C TRP A 38 2.94 9.51 3.28
N ALA A 39 1.95 8.68 2.97
CA ALA A 39 0.59 8.85 3.48
C ALA A 39 0.56 8.78 5.02
N LEU A 40 1.28 7.82 5.62
CA LEU A 40 1.40 7.69 7.07
C LEU A 40 2.12 8.88 7.70
N GLY A 41 3.23 9.31 7.09
CA GLY A 41 3.97 10.49 7.55
C GLY A 41 3.09 11.73 7.56
N LEU A 42 2.31 11.95 6.50
CA LEU A 42 1.35 13.06 6.42
C LEU A 42 0.24 12.95 7.47
N MET A 43 -0.33 11.75 7.67
CA MET A 43 -1.37 11.55 8.68
C MET A 43 -0.85 11.80 10.10
N LEU A 44 0.34 11.30 10.42
CA LEU A 44 0.97 11.51 11.73
C LEU A 44 1.36 12.98 11.95
N ALA A 45 1.93 13.63 10.93
CA ALA A 45 2.26 15.05 10.99
C ALA A 45 1.00 15.91 11.17
N ALA A 46 -0.07 15.63 10.42
CA ALA A 46 -1.35 16.30 10.57
C ALA A 46 -1.95 16.07 11.97
N SER A 47 -1.87 14.85 12.50
CA SER A 47 -2.35 14.53 13.85
C SER A 47 -1.57 15.29 14.92
N GLY A 48 -0.23 15.29 14.82
CA GLY A 48 0.64 16.01 15.75
C GLY A 48 0.45 17.53 15.69
N TRP A 49 0.31 18.09 14.48
CA TRP A 49 -0.01 19.50 14.29
C TRP A 49 -1.36 19.86 14.91
N LEU A 50 -2.38 19.04 14.70
CA LEU A 50 -3.72 19.27 15.24
C LEU A 50 -3.68 19.33 16.77
N ILE A 51 -3.01 18.37 17.41
CA ILE A 51 -2.88 18.29 18.87
C ILE A 51 -2.11 19.49 19.45
N GLN A 52 -1.13 20.02 18.71
CA GLN A 52 -0.34 21.19 19.15
C GLN A 52 -1.00 22.53 18.81
N SER A 53 -2.00 22.53 17.93
CA SER A 53 -2.64 23.76 17.50
C SER A 53 -3.66 24.23 18.55
N ASP A 54 -3.52 25.47 19.03
CA ASP A 54 -4.54 26.12 19.88
C ASP A 54 -5.78 26.56 19.07
N VAL A 55 -6.02 25.97 17.90
CA VAL A 55 -7.11 26.33 17.01
C VAL A 55 -8.37 25.59 17.46
N GLU A 56 -9.39 26.35 17.83
CA GLU A 56 -10.70 25.79 18.15
C GLU A 56 -11.48 25.47 16.88
N PHE A 57 -11.71 24.19 16.62
CA PHE A 57 -12.55 23.77 15.51
C PHE A 57 -14.02 23.70 15.93
N SER A 58 -14.87 24.41 15.19
CA SER A 58 -16.31 24.24 15.27
C SER A 58 -16.71 22.79 14.94
N PRO A 59 -17.77 22.22 15.53
CA PRO A 59 -18.26 20.89 15.19
C PRO A 59 -18.50 20.68 13.70
N CYS A 60 -18.93 21.72 12.98
CA CYS A 60 -19.13 21.67 11.52
C CYS A 60 -17.79 21.53 10.76
N GLN A 61 -16.74 22.21 11.22
CA GLN A 61 -15.40 22.10 10.63
C GLN A 61 -14.81 20.71 10.87
N LYS A 62 -14.95 20.17 12.10
CA LYS A 62 -14.53 18.79 12.41
C LYS A 62 -15.18 17.77 11.46
N LEU A 63 -16.50 17.89 11.27
CA LEU A 63 -17.23 17.02 10.35
C LEU A 63 -16.68 17.13 8.92
N LEU A 64 -16.45 18.37 8.44
CA LEU A 64 -15.90 18.61 7.11
C LEU A 64 -14.50 17.99 6.95
N TYR A 65 -13.63 18.10 7.96
CA TYR A 65 -12.31 17.47 7.94
C TYR A 65 -12.40 15.94 7.91
N ILE A 66 -13.27 15.33 8.74
CA ILE A 66 -13.46 13.88 8.74
C ILE A 66 -13.96 13.40 7.38
N VAL A 67 -14.96 14.07 6.80
CA VAL A 67 -15.47 13.73 5.46
C VAL A 67 -14.37 13.86 4.42
N GLY A 68 -13.57 14.94 4.46
CA GLY A 68 -12.43 15.13 3.57
C GLY A 68 -11.39 14.02 3.67
N VAL A 69 -11.02 13.63 4.90
CA VAL A 69 -10.08 12.52 5.16
C VAL A 69 -10.65 11.19 4.64
N VAL A 70 -11.93 10.91 4.86
CA VAL A 70 -12.59 9.69 4.39
C VAL A 70 -12.63 9.64 2.86
N VAL A 71 -12.98 10.74 2.19
CA VAL A 71 -13.01 10.81 0.72
C VAL A 71 -11.60 10.65 0.13
N ALA A 72 -10.61 11.35 0.69
CA ALA A 72 -9.21 11.23 0.25
C ALA A 72 -8.69 9.80 0.45
N PHE A 73 -8.99 9.20 1.61
CA PHE A 73 -8.63 7.82 1.90
C PHE A 73 -9.31 6.83 0.95
N TRP A 74 -10.60 7.03 0.67
CA TRP A 74 -11.35 6.21 -0.27
C TRP A 74 -10.73 6.26 -1.67
N ALA A 75 -10.40 7.46 -2.16
CA ALA A 75 -9.72 7.63 -3.45
C ALA A 75 -8.36 6.93 -3.49
N LEU A 76 -7.54 7.07 -2.44
CA LEU A 76 -6.26 6.39 -2.34
C LEU A 76 -6.42 4.85 -2.33
N ARG A 77 -7.33 4.34 -1.49
CA ARG A 77 -7.48 2.91 -1.26
C ARG A 77 -8.13 2.18 -2.43
N PHE A 78 -9.22 2.72 -2.98
CA PHE A 78 -10.06 2.01 -3.95
C PHE A 78 -9.75 2.36 -5.40
N ASN A 79 -9.26 3.57 -5.68
CA ASN A 79 -8.88 3.90 -7.05
C ASN A 79 -7.41 3.58 -7.29
N PHE A 80 -6.53 4.09 -6.44
CA PHE A 80 -5.10 4.02 -6.71
C PHE A 80 -4.47 2.68 -6.29
N LEU A 81 -4.64 2.27 -5.02
CA LEU A 81 -4.01 1.05 -4.52
C LEU A 81 -4.64 -0.23 -5.07
N ASP A 82 -5.94 -0.22 -5.38
CA ASP A 82 -6.62 -1.36 -5.99
C ASP A 82 -6.19 -1.58 -7.44
N ASP A 83 -5.99 -0.50 -8.20
CA ASP A 83 -5.48 -0.58 -9.58
C ASP A 83 -4.04 -1.13 -9.60
N LEU A 84 -3.18 -0.65 -8.70
CA LEU A 84 -1.83 -1.19 -8.56
C LEU A 84 -1.82 -2.67 -8.15
N TYR A 85 -2.74 -3.09 -7.28
CA TYR A 85 -2.88 -4.49 -6.90
C TYR A 85 -3.31 -5.37 -8.08
N LYS A 86 -4.29 -4.93 -8.87
CA LYS A 86 -4.71 -5.60 -10.11
C LYS A 86 -3.55 -5.69 -11.11
N GLY A 87 -2.78 -4.61 -11.26
CA GLY A 87 -1.57 -4.59 -12.08
C GLY A 87 -0.55 -5.63 -11.61
N PHE A 88 -0.26 -5.66 -10.31
CA PHE A 88 0.63 -6.62 -9.68
C PHE A 88 0.20 -8.07 -9.91
N GLN A 89 -1.08 -8.40 -9.69
CA GLN A 89 -1.61 -9.74 -9.92
C GLN A 89 -1.44 -10.18 -11.38
N LYS A 90 -1.74 -9.30 -12.34
CA LYS A 90 -1.56 -9.59 -13.77
C LYS A 90 -0.09 -9.88 -14.12
N GLN A 91 0.84 -9.12 -13.55
CA GLN A 91 2.28 -9.36 -13.77
C GLN A 91 2.71 -10.71 -13.20
N GLN A 92 2.25 -11.07 -11.99
CA GLN A 92 2.55 -12.37 -11.39
C GLN A 92 1.98 -13.53 -12.22
N GLN A 93 0.76 -13.41 -12.71
CA GLN A 93 0.17 -14.45 -13.57
C GLN A 93 0.98 -14.66 -14.86
N VAL A 94 1.53 -13.59 -15.45
CA VAL A 94 2.39 -13.70 -16.62
C VAL A 94 3.73 -14.34 -16.27
N ALA A 95 4.33 -13.97 -15.13
CA ALA A 95 5.57 -14.58 -14.64
C ALA A 95 5.40 -16.09 -14.46
N VAL A 96 4.35 -16.54 -13.77
CA VAL A 96 4.04 -17.97 -13.60
C VAL A 96 3.88 -18.69 -14.93
N ARG A 97 3.26 -18.07 -15.94
CA ARG A 97 3.13 -18.67 -17.28
C ARG A 97 4.50 -18.86 -17.95
N LEU A 98 5.41 -17.89 -17.80
CA LEU A 98 6.77 -17.99 -18.31
C LEU A 98 7.58 -19.05 -17.56
N GLU A 99 7.46 -19.11 -16.23
CA GLU A 99 8.08 -20.13 -15.38
C GLU A 99 7.60 -21.55 -15.72
N LYS A 100 6.30 -21.71 -15.99
CA LYS A 100 5.73 -22.97 -16.50
C LYS A 100 6.28 -23.33 -17.88
N ALA A 101 6.40 -22.36 -18.78
CA ALA A 101 6.97 -22.58 -20.11
C ALA A 101 8.45 -22.96 -20.07
N LEU A 102 9.19 -22.47 -19.06
CA LEU A 102 10.56 -22.85 -18.78
C LEU A 102 10.67 -24.20 -18.05
N GLY A 103 9.56 -24.76 -17.54
CA GLY A 103 9.53 -26.06 -16.86
C GLY A 103 9.97 -26.01 -15.39
N LEU A 104 9.98 -24.83 -14.75
CA LEU A 104 10.47 -24.67 -13.36
C LEU A 104 9.61 -25.37 -12.31
N PHE A 105 8.36 -25.71 -12.64
CA PHE A 105 7.45 -26.47 -11.79
C PHE A 105 7.43 -27.97 -12.07
N THR A 106 8.17 -28.42 -13.10
CA THR A 106 8.19 -29.82 -13.52
C THR A 106 9.42 -30.50 -12.87
N PRO A 107 9.25 -31.60 -12.13
CA PRO A 107 10.37 -32.37 -11.60
C PRO A 107 11.28 -32.89 -12.71
N LYS A 108 12.54 -33.15 -12.40
CA LYS A 108 13.49 -33.78 -13.33
C LYS A 108 13.74 -33.01 -14.64
N THR A 109 13.46 -31.70 -14.66
CA THR A 109 13.62 -30.85 -15.86
C THR A 109 14.99 -30.18 -15.92
N PHE A 110 15.56 -29.81 -14.76
CA PHE A 110 16.84 -29.10 -14.66
C PHE A 110 17.89 -29.86 -13.84
N ASP A 111 17.44 -30.65 -12.87
CA ASP A 111 18.24 -31.50 -12.00
C ASP A 111 17.65 -32.92 -11.98
N ASP A 112 18.39 -33.90 -11.48
CA ASP A 112 17.90 -35.28 -11.32
C ASP A 112 17.00 -35.45 -10.06
N GLU A 113 16.65 -34.34 -9.39
CA GLU A 113 15.83 -34.36 -8.20
C GLU A 113 14.37 -34.70 -8.50
N GLU A 114 13.71 -35.38 -7.56
CA GLU A 114 12.28 -35.68 -7.66
C GLU A 114 11.39 -34.50 -7.27
N SER A 115 11.97 -33.48 -6.64
CA SER A 115 11.35 -32.18 -6.39
C SER A 115 11.36 -31.30 -7.64
N SER A 116 10.32 -30.50 -7.83
CA SER A 116 10.37 -29.37 -8.76
C SER A 116 11.22 -28.25 -8.17
N LEU A 117 11.94 -27.52 -9.02
CA LEU A 117 12.78 -26.40 -8.58
C LEU A 117 11.96 -25.35 -7.81
N TYR A 118 10.73 -25.08 -8.29
CA TYR A 118 9.78 -24.22 -7.59
C TYR A 118 8.70 -25.03 -6.89
N PRO A 119 8.27 -24.60 -5.68
CA PRO A 119 7.17 -25.25 -4.98
C PRO A 119 5.86 -25.05 -5.75
N LYS A 120 5.02 -26.08 -5.80
CA LYS A 120 3.73 -26.07 -6.54
C LYS A 120 2.77 -24.97 -6.07
N GLU A 121 2.90 -24.53 -4.82
CA GLU A 121 2.12 -23.42 -4.27
C GLU A 121 2.32 -22.11 -5.05
N TRP A 122 3.51 -21.92 -5.63
CA TRP A 122 3.84 -20.71 -6.39
C TRP A 122 3.20 -20.69 -7.78
N GLU A 123 2.70 -21.83 -8.28
CA GLU A 123 1.87 -21.84 -9.50
C GLU A 123 0.59 -21.03 -9.36
N ASN A 124 0.14 -20.80 -8.12
CA ASN A 124 -1.03 -20.00 -7.84
C ASN A 124 -0.69 -18.53 -7.54
N ALA A 125 0.58 -18.10 -7.71
CA ALA A 125 0.96 -16.71 -7.53
C ALA A 125 0.17 -15.80 -8.48
N GLY A 126 -0.34 -14.68 -7.97
CA GLY A 126 -1.24 -13.79 -8.70
C GLY A 126 -2.70 -14.23 -8.77
N SER A 127 -3.07 -15.37 -8.16
CA SER A 127 -4.47 -15.74 -7.88
C SER A 127 -4.91 -15.21 -6.50
N ASN A 128 -6.22 -15.23 -6.21
CA ASN A 128 -6.76 -14.82 -4.90
C ASN A 128 -6.19 -15.61 -3.71
N ASN A 129 -5.67 -16.83 -3.94
CA ASN A 129 -5.08 -17.68 -2.90
C ASN A 129 -3.55 -17.57 -2.82
N GLY A 130 -2.89 -16.91 -3.79
CA GLY A 130 -1.43 -16.78 -3.87
C GLY A 130 -0.93 -15.34 -3.73
N SER A 131 -1.82 -14.36 -3.51
CA SER A 131 -1.43 -13.00 -3.19
C SER A 131 -0.84 -12.96 -1.77
N GLY A 132 0.48 -12.84 -1.66
CA GLY A 132 1.16 -12.76 -0.37
C GLY A 132 0.63 -11.63 0.54
N ARG A 133 0.96 -11.70 1.84
CA ARG A 133 0.45 -10.78 2.88
C ARG A 133 0.89 -9.32 2.74
N PHE A 134 1.77 -9.00 1.79
CA PHE A 134 2.31 -7.65 1.60
C PHE A 134 1.22 -6.58 1.52
N PHE A 135 0.29 -6.71 0.57
CA PHE A 135 -0.78 -5.71 0.38
C PHE A 135 -1.72 -5.64 1.59
N ALA A 136 -2.04 -6.78 2.21
CA ALA A 136 -2.86 -6.82 3.42
C ALA A 136 -2.21 -6.06 4.58
N SER A 137 -0.94 -6.31 4.86
CA SER A 137 -0.18 -5.60 5.89
C SER A 137 -0.08 -4.10 5.59
N THR A 138 0.15 -3.74 4.32
CA THR A 138 0.21 -2.34 3.89
C THR A 138 -1.12 -1.61 4.10
N TYR A 139 -2.24 -2.24 3.73
CA TYR A 139 -3.57 -1.66 3.94
C TYR A 139 -3.91 -1.53 5.43
N LEU A 140 -3.54 -2.52 6.24
CA LEU A 140 -3.73 -2.49 7.68
C LEU A 140 -3.00 -1.30 8.32
N LEU A 141 -1.76 -1.05 7.91
CA LEU A 141 -0.99 0.09 8.42
C LEU A 141 -1.64 1.42 8.05
N LEU A 142 -2.13 1.55 6.81
CA LEU A 142 -2.88 2.74 6.38
C LEU A 142 -4.17 2.94 7.18
N TYR A 143 -4.93 1.87 7.46
CA TYR A 143 -6.14 1.98 8.29
C TYR A 143 -5.83 2.49 9.69
N ILE A 144 -4.72 2.03 10.28
CA ILE A 144 -4.25 2.52 11.59
C ILE A 144 -3.93 4.01 11.53
N GLY A 145 -3.21 4.46 10.48
CA GLY A 145 -2.90 5.89 10.31
C GLY A 145 -4.14 6.76 10.22
N VAL A 146 -5.15 6.33 9.45
CA VAL A 146 -6.42 7.06 9.32
C VAL A 146 -7.18 7.06 10.64
N ALA A 147 -7.22 5.93 11.34
CA ALA A 147 -7.90 5.83 12.62
C ALA A 147 -7.28 6.77 13.67
N VAL A 148 -5.95 6.86 13.72
CA VAL A 148 -5.24 7.80 14.60
C VAL A 148 -5.58 9.25 14.25
N LEU A 149 -5.60 9.61 12.97
CA LEU A 149 -5.95 10.97 12.54
C LEU A 149 -7.41 11.33 12.87
N ILE A 150 -8.35 10.42 12.62
CA ILE A 150 -9.76 10.62 12.97
C ILE A 150 -9.91 10.77 14.48
N LEU A 151 -9.23 9.93 15.26
CA LEU A 151 -9.24 10.01 16.73
C LEU A 151 -8.69 11.36 17.20
N ALA A 152 -7.58 11.84 16.61
CA ALA A 152 -7.03 13.16 16.92
C ALA A 152 -8.04 14.27 16.66
N ILE A 153 -8.78 14.23 15.53
CA ILE A 153 -9.83 15.21 15.20
C ILE A 153 -11.00 15.18 16.21
N LEU A 154 -11.39 13.98 16.64
CA LEU A 154 -12.48 13.82 17.60
C LEU A 154 -12.08 14.30 19.00
N LEU A 155 -10.92 13.85 19.49
CA LEU A 155 -10.38 14.17 20.82
C LEU A 155 -9.86 15.60 20.96
N HIS A 156 -9.72 16.32 19.85
CA HIS A 156 -9.39 17.74 19.85
C HIS A 156 -10.53 18.56 20.46
N GLU A 157 -10.64 18.59 21.79
CA GLU A 157 -11.57 19.47 22.48
C GLU A 157 -11.05 20.90 22.36
N GLY A 158 -11.76 21.72 21.58
CA GLY A 158 -11.55 23.17 21.62
C GLY A 158 -11.72 23.62 23.06
N GLY A 159 -10.75 24.37 23.57
CA GLY A 159 -10.66 24.74 24.97
C GLY A 159 -11.98 25.31 25.47
N HIS A 160 -12.78 24.49 26.16
CA HIS A 160 -13.90 24.99 26.92
C HIS A 160 -13.31 25.83 28.07
N THR A 161 -13.27 27.15 27.85
CA THR A 161 -13.33 28.19 28.88
C THR A 161 -12.28 28.13 29.99
N PHE A 162 -11.08 28.64 29.71
CA PHE A 162 -10.25 29.29 30.74
C PHE A 162 -10.40 30.83 30.66
N HIS A 163 -11.65 31.30 30.62
CA HIS A 163 -11.96 32.73 30.67
C HIS A 163 -13.01 33.02 31.73
N GLN A 164 -12.66 32.72 32.98
CA GLN A 164 -13.19 33.23 34.26
C GLN A 164 -12.19 32.70 35.31
N MET A 165 -11.45 33.43 36.13
CA MET A 165 -11.54 34.76 36.71
C MET A 165 -10.10 35.25 36.95
N HIS A 166 -9.79 36.50 36.63
CA HIS A 166 -9.00 37.39 37.50
C HIS A 166 -9.09 38.81 36.94
N TYR A 167 -10.27 39.42 37.07
CA TYR A 167 -10.33 40.87 37.21
C TYR A 167 -9.70 41.21 38.57
N PHE A 168 -8.41 41.53 38.58
CA PHE A 168 -7.77 42.20 39.71
C PHE A 168 -7.98 43.72 39.50
N PRO A 169 -8.86 44.39 40.27
CA PRO A 169 -8.81 45.84 40.34
C PRO A 169 -7.57 46.21 41.18
N TYR A 170 -6.54 46.72 40.52
CA TYR A 170 -5.49 47.45 41.22
C TYR A 170 -6.10 48.71 41.84
N PHE A 171 -6.39 48.63 43.13
CA PHE A 171 -6.64 49.77 43.99
C PHE A 171 -5.31 50.52 44.14
N VAL A 172 -5.17 51.63 43.41
CA VAL A 172 -4.13 52.63 43.68
C VAL A 172 -4.64 53.47 44.86
N ARG A 173 -3.87 53.47 45.95
CA ARG A 173 -4.00 54.42 47.04
C ARG A 173 -2.63 54.99 47.37
#